data_AF-A0A388K2Q6-F1
#
_entry.id   AF-A0A388K2Q6-F1
#
_cell.length_a   1.000
_cell.length_b   1.000
_cell.length_c   1.000
_cell.angle_alpha   90.00
_cell.angle_beta   90.00
_cell.angle_gamma   90.00
#
_symmetry.space_group_name_H-M   'P 1'
#
loop_
_entity.id
_entity.type
_entity.pdbx_description
1 polymer ?
#
loop_
_entity_poly.entity_id
_entity_poly.type
_entity_poly.pdbx_seq_one_letter_code
_entity_poly.pdbx_strand_id
1 'polypeptide(L)'
;MYSCRCGITCTFSSDRMVTEKPHVHLFVSQLPDGENYLEQPVRAYLYLEADVFTNSFFSNGEEEGSRIDREEGLNIPDGGDGVQWERGPSGVTTWPGDVLLSYKASADVQVTYAGEFYQINRQRRMAIAKRDNVLVYVAVSHCGIRWRDRLLQEFMQLVPTHSFGKCENNVGGQGRELKMYPHCRLKGGSGEWFEHAHCVMSHYKFVLAAENTVDDSYVTEKLFYALESNTVPIYFGAKNAINFAPPRSFIDSEAFESVGLLAEYVMKLAADPIKYSEYLAWRRCGVLGNYARARAVSLDTAPCRLCEFVSSKGYGDVPMNASQET
;
A
#
# COMPACT_ATOMS: atom_id res chain seq x y z
N MET A 1 -5.06 13.99 -19.88
CA MET A 1 -3.87 13.68 -20.70
C MET A 1 -2.64 13.73 -19.80
N TYR A 2 -1.85 12.68 -19.79
CA TYR A 2 -0.59 12.59 -19.07
C TYR A 2 0.52 12.57 -20.12
N SER A 3 1.30 13.64 -20.20
CA SER A 3 2.53 13.65 -21.00
C SER A 3 3.65 13.08 -20.14
N CYS A 4 4.14 11.90 -20.54
CA CYS A 4 5.24 11.24 -19.87
C CYS A 4 6.58 11.89 -20.27
N ARG A 5 7.59 11.80 -19.39
CA ARG A 5 8.93 12.36 -19.68
C ARG A 5 9.63 11.70 -20.88
N CYS A 6 9.21 10.49 -21.25
CA CYS A 6 9.68 9.77 -22.43
C CYS A 6 9.07 10.27 -23.76
N GLY A 7 8.22 11.30 -23.73
CA GLY A 7 7.58 11.87 -24.94
C GLY A 7 6.25 11.21 -25.32
N ILE A 8 5.87 10.11 -24.66
CA ILE A 8 4.57 9.45 -24.85
C ILE A 8 3.47 10.29 -24.18
N THR A 9 2.39 10.57 -24.90
CA THR A 9 1.19 11.22 -24.34
C THR A 9 0.05 10.24 -24.23
N CYS A 10 -0.47 10.07 -23.01
CA CYS A 10 -1.48 9.07 -22.68
C CYS A 10 -2.77 9.76 -22.26
N THR A 11 -3.90 9.34 -22.82
CA THR A 11 -5.21 9.87 -22.46
C THR A 11 -5.96 8.83 -21.64
N PHE A 12 -6.16 9.13 -20.35
CA PHE A 12 -7.03 8.35 -19.48
C PHE A 12 -8.36 9.10 -19.34
N SER A 13 -9.47 8.41 -19.55
CA SER A 13 -10.81 8.93 -19.36
C SER A 13 -11.75 7.81 -18.94
N SER A 14 -12.70 8.11 -18.06
CA SER A 14 -13.87 7.26 -17.82
C SER A 14 -15.00 7.57 -18.82
N ASP A 15 -14.89 8.66 -19.57
CA ASP A 15 -15.87 9.08 -20.58
C ASP A 15 -15.60 8.34 -21.91
N ARG A 16 -16.61 7.58 -22.34
CA ARG A 16 -16.59 6.81 -23.60
C ARG A 16 -16.48 7.70 -24.84
N MET A 17 -16.95 8.94 -24.80
CA MET A 17 -16.82 9.87 -25.94
C MET A 17 -15.37 10.32 -26.16
N VAL A 18 -14.56 10.37 -25.09
CA VAL A 18 -13.14 10.75 -25.16
C VAL A 18 -12.26 9.56 -25.54
N THR A 19 -12.77 8.33 -25.35
CA THR A 19 -12.02 7.07 -25.50
C THR A 19 -12.81 6.07 -26.34
N GLU A 20 -13.34 6.50 -27.48
CA GLU A 20 -14.19 5.67 -28.35
C GLU A 20 -13.51 4.37 -28.80
N LYS A 21 -12.18 4.38 -28.94
CA LYS A 21 -11.33 3.21 -29.21
C LYS A 21 -10.10 3.25 -28.29
N PRO A 22 -10.20 2.77 -27.05
CA PRO A 22 -9.06 2.79 -26.14
C PRO A 22 -8.06 1.70 -26.56
N HIS A 23 -6.76 1.93 -26.33
CA HIS A 23 -5.74 0.88 -26.46
C HIS A 23 -5.75 -0.07 -25.24
N VAL A 24 -6.25 0.42 -24.10
CA VAL A 24 -6.26 -0.30 -22.82
C VAL A 24 -7.56 -0.04 -22.07
N HIS A 25 -8.16 -1.09 -21.52
CA HIS A 25 -9.18 -0.99 -20.47
C HIS A 25 -8.54 -1.22 -19.10
N LEU A 26 -8.55 -0.19 -18.25
CA LEU A 26 -8.08 -0.29 -16.87
C LEU A 26 -9.25 -0.62 -15.94
N PHE A 27 -9.16 -1.78 -15.29
CA PHE A 27 -10.08 -2.23 -14.26
C PHE A 27 -9.46 -1.99 -12.88
N VAL A 28 -10.24 -1.43 -11.95
CA VAL A 28 -9.79 -1.13 -10.59
C VAL A 28 -10.58 -2.00 -9.62
N SER A 29 -9.86 -2.87 -8.88
CA SER A 29 -10.43 -3.73 -7.82
C SER A 29 -11.51 -4.73 -8.25
N GLN A 30 -11.80 -4.87 -9.55
CA GLN A 30 -12.76 -5.84 -10.10
C GLN A 30 -12.15 -6.51 -11.32
N LEU A 31 -12.23 -7.84 -11.38
CA LEU A 31 -11.98 -8.58 -12.63
C LEU A 31 -13.31 -8.60 -13.43
N PRO A 32 -13.28 -8.43 -14.76
CA PRO A 32 -14.48 -8.53 -15.57
C PRO A 32 -15.06 -9.94 -15.49
N ASP A 33 -16.38 -10.01 -15.52
CA ASP A 33 -17.09 -11.28 -15.57
C ASP A 33 -16.75 -12.01 -16.88
N GLY A 34 -16.11 -13.18 -16.74
CA GLY A 34 -16.34 -14.37 -17.55
C GLY A 34 -16.19 -14.32 -19.07
N GLU A 35 -15.72 -13.24 -19.70
CA GLU A 35 -15.62 -13.20 -21.15
C GLU A 35 -14.18 -13.27 -21.67
N ASN A 36 -13.97 -14.32 -22.46
CA ASN A 36 -12.75 -14.71 -23.14
C ASN A 36 -12.59 -13.78 -24.35
N TYR A 37 -11.75 -12.74 -24.23
CA TYR A 37 -11.43 -11.87 -25.36
C TYR A 37 -9.92 -11.85 -25.56
N LEU A 38 -9.49 -12.57 -26.60
CA LEU A 38 -8.16 -12.46 -27.20
C LEU A 38 -8.02 -11.19 -28.08
N GLU A 39 -9.00 -10.28 -28.03
CA GLU A 39 -9.08 -9.09 -28.88
C GLU A 39 -8.92 -7.79 -28.10
N GLN A 40 -8.40 -6.78 -28.80
CA GLN A 40 -8.19 -5.43 -28.28
C GLN A 40 -9.51 -4.80 -27.79
N PRO A 41 -9.47 -3.97 -26.74
CA PRO A 41 -8.29 -3.37 -26.10
C PRO A 41 -7.58 -4.26 -25.06
N VAL A 42 -6.28 -4.02 -24.83
CA VAL A 42 -5.52 -4.70 -23.76
C VAL A 42 -6.20 -4.46 -22.41
N ARG A 43 -6.30 -5.49 -21.57
CA ARG A 43 -6.86 -5.33 -20.22
C ARG A 43 -5.74 -5.12 -19.21
N ALA A 44 -5.90 -4.10 -18.37
CA ALA A 44 -5.00 -3.81 -17.29
C ALA A 44 -5.76 -3.86 -15.96
N TYR A 45 -5.21 -4.52 -14.96
CA TYR A 45 -5.82 -4.72 -13.65
C TYR A 45 -5.04 -3.99 -12.58
N LEU A 46 -5.66 -3.02 -11.92
CA LEU A 46 -5.11 -2.41 -10.72
C LEU A 46 -5.65 -3.11 -9.48
N TYR A 47 -4.76 -3.83 -8.80
CA TYR A 47 -5.08 -4.61 -7.62
C TYR A 47 -4.08 -4.31 -6.49
N LEU A 48 -4.54 -3.59 -5.48
CA LEU A 48 -3.68 -3.08 -4.41
C LEU A 48 -3.95 -3.68 -3.03
N GLU A 49 -5.07 -4.39 -2.83
CA GLU A 49 -5.47 -4.87 -1.51
C GLU A 49 -4.98 -6.31 -1.26
N ALA A 50 -4.39 -6.61 -0.11
CA ALA A 50 -3.90 -7.96 0.18
C ALA A 50 -4.96 -8.92 0.75
N ASP A 51 -6.14 -8.44 1.14
CA ASP A 51 -7.18 -9.19 1.86
C ASP A 51 -8.27 -9.81 0.96
N VAL A 52 -8.43 -9.35 -0.28
CA VAL A 52 -9.50 -9.85 -1.18
C VAL A 52 -9.18 -11.25 -1.76
N PHE A 53 -7.93 -11.71 -1.73
CA PHE A 53 -7.57 -13.04 -2.28
C PHE A 53 -7.98 -14.23 -1.41
N THR A 54 -8.27 -14.05 -0.12
CA THR A 54 -8.60 -15.19 0.75
C THR A 54 -10.09 -15.54 0.80
N ASN A 55 -11.01 -14.65 0.39
CA ASN A 55 -12.43 -14.82 0.73
C ASN A 55 -13.46 -14.69 -0.40
N SER A 56 -13.09 -14.44 -1.66
CA SER A 56 -14.13 -14.26 -2.72
C SER A 56 -13.96 -15.07 -4.00
N PHE A 57 -12.95 -15.93 -4.12
CA PHE A 57 -12.80 -16.79 -5.31
C PHE A 57 -12.57 -18.29 -5.03
N PHE A 58 -12.51 -18.71 -3.76
CA PHE A 58 -12.43 -20.13 -3.35
C PHE A 58 -13.56 -20.57 -2.40
N SER A 59 -14.68 -19.85 -2.33
CA SER A 59 -15.85 -20.32 -1.57
C SER A 59 -16.84 -21.04 -2.48
N ASN A 60 -16.47 -22.26 -2.89
CA ASN A 60 -17.42 -23.36 -3.03
C ASN A 60 -16.77 -24.57 -2.35
N GLY A 61 -17.05 -24.73 -1.05
CA GLY A 61 -16.79 -25.97 -0.33
C GLY A 61 -15.84 -25.87 0.85
N GLU A 62 -16.45 -25.79 2.03
CA GLU A 62 -16.05 -26.42 3.29
C GLU A 62 -15.02 -25.72 4.21
N GLU A 63 -15.51 -25.53 5.44
CA GLU A 63 -14.80 -25.11 6.64
C GLU A 63 -13.87 -26.21 7.18
N GLU A 64 -13.04 -25.78 8.14
CA GLU A 64 -12.28 -26.57 9.11
C GLU A 64 -10.92 -27.14 8.69
N GLY A 65 -9.99 -26.97 9.61
CA GLY A 65 -8.57 -27.05 9.35
C GLY A 65 -8.03 -28.47 9.29
N SER A 66 -7.00 -28.66 8.47
CA SER A 66 -5.90 -29.55 8.77
C SER A 66 -4.84 -29.41 7.68
N ARG A 67 -3.59 -29.54 8.10
CA ARG A 67 -2.41 -29.67 7.27
C ARG A 67 -2.48 -31.04 6.58
N ILE A 68 -2.66 -31.10 5.26
CA ILE A 68 -2.49 -32.33 4.47
C ILE A 68 -1.82 -32.00 3.13
N ASP A 69 -0.61 -32.53 2.96
CA ASP A 69 0.00 -32.77 1.66
C ASP A 69 -0.86 -33.76 0.87
N ARG A 70 -1.27 -33.44 -0.36
CA ARG A 70 -1.29 -34.37 -1.50
C ARG A 70 -1.78 -33.72 -2.79
N GLU A 71 -0.99 -33.95 -3.83
CA GLU A 71 -1.42 -34.14 -5.20
C GLU A 71 -2.70 -34.98 -5.23
N GLU A 72 -3.84 -34.44 -5.66
CA GLU A 72 -4.86 -35.15 -6.44
C GLU A 72 -5.71 -34.10 -7.19
N GLY A 73 -5.98 -34.40 -8.46
CA GLY A 73 -6.51 -33.46 -9.44
C GLY A 73 -7.94 -33.01 -9.17
N LEU A 74 -8.17 -31.72 -9.41
CA LEU A 74 -9.49 -31.11 -9.53
C LEU A 74 -9.74 -30.77 -11.00
N ASN A 75 -10.85 -31.29 -11.54
CA ASN A 75 -11.33 -31.07 -12.90
C ASN A 75 -11.51 -29.57 -13.18
N ILE A 76 -10.63 -29.03 -14.01
CA ILE A 76 -10.75 -27.71 -14.66
C ILE A 76 -11.62 -27.92 -15.92
N PRO A 77 -12.57 -27.03 -16.26
CA PRO A 77 -13.33 -27.15 -17.50
C PRO A 77 -12.36 -27.13 -18.69
N ASP A 78 -12.49 -28.08 -19.61
CA ASP A 78 -11.72 -28.13 -20.85
C ASP A 78 -11.90 -26.80 -21.60
N GLY A 79 -10.89 -25.93 -21.48
CA GLY A 79 -10.70 -24.84 -22.42
C GLY A 79 -10.33 -25.46 -23.74
N GLY A 80 -11.16 -25.23 -24.77
CA GLY A 80 -10.88 -25.67 -26.13
C GLY A 80 -9.42 -25.37 -26.51
N ASP A 81 -8.74 -26.42 -26.95
CA ASP A 81 -7.41 -26.45 -27.57
C ASP A 81 -6.35 -25.50 -26.98
N GLY A 82 -5.72 -25.94 -25.88
CA GLY A 82 -4.27 -25.75 -25.69
C GLY A 82 -3.79 -24.56 -24.85
N VAL A 83 -4.65 -23.84 -24.13
CA VAL A 83 -4.19 -22.77 -23.22
C VAL A 83 -3.84 -23.35 -21.84
N GLN A 84 -2.55 -23.52 -21.55
CA GLN A 84 -2.09 -23.83 -20.20
C GLN A 84 -2.23 -22.60 -19.29
N TRP A 85 -2.94 -22.77 -18.16
CA TRP A 85 -3.06 -21.76 -17.12
C TRP A 85 -1.79 -21.72 -16.28
N GLU A 86 -0.91 -20.76 -16.55
CA GLU A 86 0.24 -20.52 -15.69
C GLU A 86 -0.17 -19.68 -14.48
N ARG A 87 0.00 -20.22 -13.26
CA ARG A 87 -0.01 -19.39 -12.05
C ARG A 87 1.14 -18.41 -12.16
N GLY A 88 0.82 -17.13 -12.36
CA GLY A 88 1.80 -16.06 -12.26
C GLY A 88 2.49 -16.07 -10.88
N PRO A 89 3.77 -15.66 -10.79
CA PRO A 89 4.53 -15.62 -9.53
C PRO A 89 3.90 -14.72 -8.44
N SER A 90 2.85 -13.97 -8.76
CA SER A 90 2.08 -13.09 -7.88
C SER A 90 0.93 -13.79 -7.15
N GLY A 91 0.59 -15.04 -7.50
CA GLY A 91 -0.62 -15.71 -6.99
C GLY A 91 -1.92 -15.21 -7.63
N VAL A 92 -1.83 -14.27 -8.58
CA VAL A 92 -2.93 -13.76 -9.39
C VAL A 92 -2.90 -14.48 -10.74
N THR A 93 -3.98 -15.16 -11.11
CA THR A 93 -4.16 -15.69 -12.46
C THR A 93 -4.71 -14.57 -13.35
N THR A 94 -3.87 -14.02 -14.21
CA THR A 94 -4.30 -13.15 -15.30
C THR A 94 -4.46 -13.97 -16.58
N TRP A 95 -5.29 -13.53 -17.53
CA TRP A 95 -5.33 -14.20 -18.82
C TRP A 95 -4.04 -13.89 -19.61
N PRO A 96 -3.58 -14.79 -20.49
CA PRO A 96 -2.48 -14.49 -21.40
C PRO A 96 -2.76 -13.19 -22.18
N GLY A 97 -1.91 -12.17 -22.01
CA GLY A 97 -2.04 -10.86 -22.66
C GLY A 97 -2.59 -9.74 -21.77
N ASP A 98 -3.07 -10.03 -20.57
CA ASP A 98 -3.48 -9.01 -19.60
C ASP A 98 -2.27 -8.42 -18.85
N VAL A 99 -2.41 -7.19 -18.36
CA VAL A 99 -1.39 -6.47 -17.59
C VAL A 99 -1.78 -6.36 -16.12
N LEU A 100 -0.93 -6.83 -15.21
CA LEU A 100 -1.14 -6.71 -13.78
C LEU A 100 -0.40 -5.49 -13.19
N LEU A 101 -1.17 -4.56 -12.62
CA LEU A 101 -0.68 -3.51 -11.73
C LEU A 101 -0.96 -3.91 -10.28
N SER A 102 0.08 -4.09 -9.48
CA SER A 102 -0.09 -4.49 -8.07
C SER A 102 1.06 -4.05 -7.18
N TYR A 103 0.87 -4.07 -5.85
CA TYR A 103 1.95 -3.83 -4.88
C TYR A 103 3.07 -4.88 -4.97
N LYS A 104 2.76 -6.08 -5.48
CA LYS A 104 3.73 -7.17 -5.60
C LYS A 104 4.87 -6.79 -6.56
N ALA A 105 6.10 -7.07 -6.14
CA ALA A 105 7.29 -6.87 -6.97
C ALA A 105 7.30 -7.75 -8.24
N SER A 106 6.49 -8.81 -8.28
CA SER A 106 6.30 -9.70 -9.43
C SER A 106 5.24 -9.23 -10.44
N ALA A 107 4.55 -8.13 -10.17
CA ALA A 107 3.56 -7.58 -11.10
C ALA A 107 4.23 -6.97 -12.35
N ASP A 108 3.54 -6.97 -13.49
CA ASP A 108 4.02 -6.33 -14.74
C ASP A 108 4.37 -4.86 -14.51
N VAL A 109 3.54 -4.17 -13.73
CA VAL A 109 3.75 -2.80 -13.30
C VAL A 109 3.54 -2.72 -11.79
N GLN A 110 4.63 -2.77 -11.01
CA GLN A 110 4.53 -2.64 -9.55
C GLN A 110 3.96 -1.26 -9.15
N VAL A 111 3.10 -1.20 -8.13
CA VAL A 111 2.48 0.03 -7.64
C VAL A 111 2.56 0.11 -6.12
N THR A 112 3.37 1.03 -5.58
CA THR A 112 3.55 1.20 -4.13
C THR A 112 2.70 2.33 -3.56
N TYR A 113 2.48 2.30 -2.24
CA TYR A 113 1.79 3.35 -1.50
C TYR A 113 2.68 4.54 -1.13
N ALA A 114 3.90 4.65 -1.67
CA ALA A 114 4.86 5.72 -1.36
C ALA A 114 4.54 7.06 -2.07
N GLY A 115 3.30 7.28 -2.50
CA GLY A 115 2.94 8.36 -3.42
C GLY A 115 2.76 9.76 -2.82
N GLU A 116 2.57 10.75 -3.69
CA GLU A 116 2.23 12.14 -3.42
C GLU A 116 0.74 12.36 -3.12
N PHE A 117 -0.17 11.45 -3.50
CA PHE A 117 -1.57 11.48 -3.04
C PHE A 117 -1.66 11.49 -1.51
N TYR A 118 -0.64 10.94 -0.86
CA TYR A 118 -0.40 10.92 0.57
C TYR A 118 0.35 12.15 1.10
N GLN A 119 0.77 13.06 0.22
CA GLN A 119 1.53 14.29 0.48
C GLN A 119 0.74 15.59 0.30
N ILE A 120 -0.59 15.56 0.32
CA ILE A 120 -1.35 16.82 0.30
C ILE A 120 -0.89 17.67 1.51
N ASN A 121 -0.25 18.79 1.15
CA ASN A 121 0.35 19.87 1.95
C ASN A 121 1.77 19.71 2.54
N ARG A 122 2.72 20.41 1.89
CA ARG A 122 3.99 20.91 2.50
C ARG A 122 3.78 21.92 3.65
N GLN A 123 2.52 22.29 3.95
CA GLN A 123 2.16 23.17 5.07
C GLN A 123 1.78 22.40 6.36
N ARG A 124 2.16 21.13 6.48
CA ARG A 124 1.91 20.37 7.71
C ARG A 124 2.69 21.01 8.87
N ARG A 125 1.94 21.50 9.86
CA ARG A 125 2.50 21.95 11.13
C ARG A 125 3.04 20.73 11.86
N MET A 126 4.35 20.55 11.83
CA MET A 126 5.00 19.52 12.65
C MET A 126 5.13 20.03 14.08
N ALA A 127 4.96 19.14 15.05
CA ALA A 127 5.20 19.46 16.44
C ALA A 127 6.68 19.78 16.66
N ILE A 128 6.94 20.84 17.44
CA ILE A 128 8.30 21.24 17.83
C ILE A 128 8.85 20.27 18.89
N ALA A 129 7.99 19.80 19.79
CA ALA A 129 8.34 18.88 20.86
C ALA A 129 7.50 17.60 20.77
N LYS A 130 8.12 16.48 21.16
CA LYS A 130 7.45 15.19 21.31
C LYS A 130 6.91 15.05 22.73
N ARG A 131 5.91 14.20 22.89
CA ARG A 131 5.41 13.78 24.20
C ARG A 131 6.40 12.85 24.89
N ASP A 132 6.51 12.98 26.20
CA ASP A 132 7.34 12.10 27.03
C ASP A 132 6.54 11.07 27.83
N ASN A 133 5.24 11.30 28.07
CA ASN A 133 4.40 10.42 28.89
C ASN A 133 3.63 9.36 28.08
N VAL A 134 3.31 9.65 26.82
CA VAL A 134 2.66 8.72 25.88
C VAL A 134 3.48 8.73 24.62
N LEU A 135 4.13 7.61 24.33
CA LEU A 135 5.23 7.54 23.37
C LEU A 135 4.76 7.22 21.96
N VAL A 136 3.67 6.46 21.85
CA VAL A 136 3.22 5.84 20.60
C VAL A 136 1.85 6.38 20.18
N TYR A 137 1.72 6.72 18.90
CA TYR A 137 0.45 6.93 18.22
C TYR A 137 0.07 5.67 17.43
N VAL A 138 -1.22 5.31 17.46
CA VAL A 138 -1.79 4.31 16.57
C VAL A 138 -3.21 4.70 16.17
N ALA A 139 -3.60 4.36 14.95
CA ALA A 139 -4.97 4.53 14.46
C ALA A 139 -5.35 3.36 13.57
N VAL A 140 -6.06 2.37 14.13
CA VAL A 140 -6.57 1.20 13.41
C VAL A 140 -8.09 1.23 13.47
N SER A 141 -8.75 1.19 12.32
CA SER A 141 -10.22 1.22 12.23
C SER A 141 -10.85 -0.05 11.65
N HIS A 142 -10.07 -0.87 10.96
CA HIS A 142 -10.51 -2.16 10.43
C HIS A 142 -10.30 -3.26 11.49
N CYS A 143 -11.26 -3.44 12.38
CA CYS A 143 -11.16 -4.41 13.48
C CYS A 143 -11.55 -5.83 13.03
N GLY A 144 -11.21 -6.85 13.82
CA GLY A 144 -11.53 -8.25 13.54
C GLY A 144 -10.38 -9.04 12.91
N ILE A 145 -9.24 -8.39 12.68
CA ILE A 145 -8.02 -9.06 12.21
C ILE A 145 -7.29 -9.63 13.44
N ARG A 146 -7.50 -10.93 13.70
CA ARG A 146 -7.08 -11.60 14.94
C ARG A 146 -5.61 -11.41 15.32
N TRP A 147 -4.69 -11.40 14.35
CA TRP A 147 -3.27 -11.22 14.64
C TRP A 147 -2.97 -9.77 15.06
N ARG A 148 -3.54 -8.80 14.36
CA ARG A 148 -3.33 -7.38 14.62
C ARG A 148 -4.03 -6.92 15.90
N ASP A 149 -5.25 -7.38 16.14
CA ASP A 149 -5.99 -7.02 17.35
C ASP A 149 -5.25 -7.53 18.60
N ARG A 150 -4.73 -8.77 18.56
CA ARG A 150 -3.88 -9.31 19.64
C ARG A 150 -2.59 -8.53 19.82
N LEU A 151 -1.90 -8.23 18.71
CA LEU A 151 -0.70 -7.40 18.74
C LEU A 151 -0.97 -6.05 19.42
N LEU A 152 -2.06 -5.37 19.03
CA LEU A 152 -2.41 -4.07 19.56
C LEU A 152 -2.70 -4.12 21.06
N GLN A 153 -3.46 -5.13 21.50
CA GLN A 153 -3.75 -5.36 22.93
C GLN A 153 -2.49 -5.63 23.74
N GLU A 154 -1.61 -6.52 23.28
CA GLU A 154 -0.38 -6.88 23.98
C GLU A 154 0.59 -5.68 24.04
N PHE A 155 0.83 -5.02 22.91
CA PHE A 155 1.76 -3.90 22.84
C PHE A 155 1.31 -2.71 23.68
N MET A 156 0.01 -2.38 23.70
CA MET A 156 -0.54 -1.26 24.46
C MET A 156 -0.48 -1.46 25.98
N GLN A 157 -0.41 -2.71 26.46
CA GLN A 157 -0.18 -3.00 27.88
C GLN A 157 1.28 -2.73 28.30
N LEU A 158 2.21 -2.78 27.35
CA LEU A 158 3.65 -2.70 27.60
C LEU A 158 4.22 -1.31 27.32
N VAL A 159 3.66 -0.57 26.36
CA VAL A 159 4.15 0.73 25.93
C VAL A 159 3.04 1.79 26.01
N PRO A 160 3.26 2.93 26.69
CA PRO A 160 2.29 4.02 26.75
C PRO A 160 1.88 4.50 25.35
N THR A 161 0.62 4.22 24.98
CA THR A 161 0.11 4.38 23.62
C THR A 161 -1.23 5.09 23.61
N HIS A 162 -1.43 6.02 22.67
CA HIS A 162 -2.77 6.51 22.31
C HIS A 162 -3.26 5.83 21.04
N SER A 163 -4.40 5.17 21.13
CA SER A 163 -5.14 4.60 20.00
C SER A 163 -6.33 5.50 19.64
N PHE A 164 -6.27 6.10 18.46
CA PHE A 164 -7.30 7.01 17.94
C PHE A 164 -8.31 6.34 17.00
N GLY A 165 -7.97 5.17 16.47
CA GLY A 165 -8.84 4.42 15.56
C GLY A 165 -10.06 3.83 16.26
N LYS A 166 -10.88 3.07 15.52
CA LYS A 166 -12.02 2.34 16.10
C LYS A 166 -11.56 1.23 17.07
N CYS A 167 -10.47 0.54 16.75
CA CYS A 167 -10.00 -0.63 17.48
C CYS A 167 -9.13 -0.21 18.67
N GLU A 168 -9.36 -0.82 19.83
CA GLU A 168 -8.64 -0.53 21.09
C GLU A 168 -8.60 0.98 21.42
N ASN A 169 -9.64 1.75 21.04
CA ASN A 169 -9.65 3.19 21.26
C ASN A 169 -9.53 3.52 22.76
N ASN A 170 -8.57 4.34 23.12
CA ASN A 170 -8.34 4.74 24.52
C ASN A 170 -8.28 6.25 24.73
N VAL A 171 -8.68 7.03 23.71
CA VAL A 171 -8.68 8.51 23.72
C VAL A 171 -10.09 9.12 23.82
N GLY A 172 -11.11 8.26 23.97
CA GLY A 172 -12.50 8.65 24.16
C GLY A 172 -13.29 8.85 22.86
N GLY A 173 -13.04 8.00 21.85
CA GLY A 173 -13.78 7.94 20.59
C GLY A 173 -12.96 8.25 19.33
N GLN A 174 -13.55 8.04 18.16
CA GLN A 174 -12.97 8.44 16.87
C GLN A 174 -13.04 9.96 16.68
N GLY A 175 -12.09 10.54 15.93
CA GLY A 175 -12.03 11.98 15.65
C GLY A 175 -11.57 12.83 16.84
N ARG A 176 -11.04 12.20 17.89
CA ARG A 176 -10.52 12.87 19.10
C ARG A 176 -9.20 13.59 18.85
N GLU A 177 -8.53 13.28 17.75
CA GLU A 177 -7.31 13.92 17.25
C GLU A 177 -7.42 15.44 17.26
N LEU A 178 -8.41 16.00 16.56
CA LEU A 178 -8.58 17.46 16.44
C LEU A 178 -9.10 18.12 17.72
N LYS A 179 -9.66 17.33 18.65
CA LYS A 179 -9.99 17.84 19.99
C LYS A 179 -8.75 17.92 20.88
N MET A 180 -7.83 16.97 20.76
CA MET A 180 -6.55 16.99 21.49
C MET A 180 -5.53 17.95 20.84
N TYR A 181 -5.57 18.09 19.53
CA TYR A 181 -4.63 18.88 18.73
C TYR A 181 -5.39 19.81 17.76
N PRO A 182 -6.13 20.81 18.28
CA PRO A 182 -6.95 21.70 17.44
C PRO A 182 -6.13 22.50 16.43
N HIS A 183 -4.86 22.77 16.71
CA HIS A 183 -3.95 23.47 15.80
C HIS A 183 -3.52 22.65 14.58
N CYS A 184 -3.79 21.34 14.57
CA CYS A 184 -3.55 20.46 13.43
C CYS A 184 -4.63 20.57 12.35
N ARG A 185 -5.76 21.24 12.62
CA ARG A 185 -6.81 21.48 11.63
C ARG A 185 -6.32 22.44 10.55
N LEU A 186 -6.43 22.05 9.28
CA LEU A 186 -6.17 22.92 8.14
C LEU A 186 -7.32 23.93 7.96
N LYS A 187 -6.99 25.18 7.61
CA LYS A 187 -8.01 26.21 7.31
C LYS A 187 -8.75 25.84 6.03
N GLY A 188 -10.07 25.77 6.09
CA GLY A 188 -10.90 25.34 4.96
C GLY A 188 -10.81 23.85 4.63
N GLY A 189 -10.14 23.06 5.47
CA GLY A 189 -10.09 21.61 5.33
C GLY A 189 -11.41 20.95 5.72
N SER A 190 -11.65 19.77 5.16
CA SER A 190 -12.80 18.91 5.45
C SER A 190 -12.77 18.37 6.88
N GLY A 191 -11.60 18.34 7.52
CA GLY A 191 -11.39 17.73 8.83
C GLY A 191 -11.16 16.22 8.77
N GLU A 192 -11.07 15.66 7.58
CA GLU A 192 -10.77 14.26 7.34
C GLU A 192 -9.42 13.86 7.95
N TRP A 193 -9.29 12.58 8.33
CA TRP A 193 -8.11 12.06 9.03
C TRP A 193 -6.80 12.35 8.30
N PHE A 194 -6.75 12.12 6.99
CA PHE A 194 -5.54 12.32 6.18
C PHE A 194 -5.04 13.77 6.18
N GLU A 195 -5.91 14.76 6.41
CA GLU A 195 -5.52 16.18 6.44
C GLU A 195 -4.70 16.55 7.68
N HIS A 196 -4.88 15.83 8.78
CA HIS A 196 -4.29 16.20 10.08
C HIS A 196 -3.46 15.08 10.73
N ALA A 197 -3.56 13.85 10.24
CA ALA A 197 -2.84 12.68 10.77
C ALA A 197 -1.35 12.96 10.96
N HIS A 198 -0.69 13.54 9.95
CA HIS A 198 0.74 13.83 10.02
C HIS A 198 1.11 14.81 11.14
N CYS A 199 0.31 15.87 11.31
CA CYS A 199 0.51 16.82 12.40
C CYS A 199 0.32 16.13 13.76
N VAL A 200 -0.70 15.29 13.90
CA VAL A 200 -0.98 14.58 15.16
C VAL A 200 0.10 13.53 15.49
N MET A 201 0.45 12.68 14.52
CA MET A 201 1.55 11.72 14.62
C MET A 201 2.86 12.40 15.02
N SER A 202 3.09 13.63 14.55
CA SER A 202 4.32 14.37 14.86
C SER A 202 4.46 14.76 16.34
N HIS A 203 3.42 14.64 17.17
CA HIS A 203 3.56 14.82 18.63
C HIS A 203 4.13 13.59 19.34
N TYR A 204 4.21 12.43 18.67
CA TYR A 204 4.66 11.17 19.26
C TYR A 204 6.06 10.80 18.80
N LYS A 205 6.81 10.09 19.65
CA LYS A 205 8.14 9.57 19.29
C LYS A 205 8.02 8.42 18.29
N PHE A 206 6.96 7.62 18.41
CA PHE A 206 6.71 6.48 17.55
C PHE A 206 5.29 6.48 16.98
N VAL A 207 5.15 5.83 15.83
CA VAL A 207 3.86 5.46 15.25
C VAL A 207 3.86 3.96 15.05
N LEU A 208 2.85 3.25 15.58
CA LEU A 208 2.67 1.83 15.30
C LEU A 208 1.96 1.69 13.94
N ALA A 209 2.70 1.22 12.95
CA ALA A 209 2.29 1.05 11.57
C ALA A 209 2.09 -0.45 11.29
N ALA A 210 0.90 -0.96 11.65
CA ALA A 210 0.54 -2.36 11.44
C ALA A 210 -0.39 -2.53 10.24
N GLU A 211 0.03 -3.35 9.28
CA GLU A 211 -0.76 -3.66 8.09
C GLU A 211 -2.01 -4.47 8.40
N ASN A 212 -2.93 -4.55 7.45
CA ASN A 212 -4.08 -5.47 7.56
C ASN A 212 -3.61 -6.92 7.38
N THR A 213 -2.67 -7.14 6.46
CA THR A 213 -2.18 -8.46 6.05
C THR A 213 -0.66 -8.45 6.04
N VAL A 214 -0.05 -9.57 6.42
CA VAL A 214 1.39 -9.79 6.27
C VAL A 214 1.62 -10.47 4.92
N ASP A 215 2.10 -9.71 3.94
CA ASP A 215 2.43 -10.23 2.61
C ASP A 215 3.64 -9.48 2.03
N ASP A 216 4.41 -10.15 1.20
CA ASP A 216 5.61 -9.59 0.59
C ASP A 216 5.26 -8.41 -0.31
N SER A 217 6.05 -7.34 -0.18
CA SER A 217 5.85 -6.05 -0.87
C SER A 217 4.58 -5.28 -0.46
N TYR A 218 3.75 -5.81 0.46
CA TYR A 218 2.56 -5.10 0.94
C TYR A 218 2.92 -4.06 2.00
N VAL A 219 3.50 -2.95 1.54
CA VAL A 219 3.87 -1.79 2.35
C VAL A 219 2.98 -0.62 1.97
N THR A 220 2.06 -0.25 2.88
CA THR A 220 1.00 0.71 2.62
C THR A 220 1.32 2.12 3.12
N GLU A 221 0.34 3.03 3.03
CA GLU A 221 0.45 4.41 3.51
C GLU A 221 0.88 4.50 4.97
N LYS A 222 0.63 3.46 5.79
CA LYS A 222 0.92 3.46 7.24
C LYS A 222 2.39 3.70 7.53
N LEU A 223 3.29 3.01 6.82
CA LEU A 223 4.72 3.20 6.97
C LEU A 223 5.13 4.60 6.49
N PHE A 224 4.65 5.01 5.33
CA PHE A 224 5.04 6.27 4.70
C PHE A 224 4.52 7.49 5.47
N TYR A 225 3.30 7.45 6.00
CA TYR A 225 2.74 8.49 6.86
C TYR A 225 3.59 8.69 8.12
N ALA A 226 4.00 7.60 8.76
CA ALA A 226 4.90 7.65 9.91
C ALA A 226 6.26 8.24 9.51
N LEU A 227 6.86 7.78 8.40
CA LEU A 227 8.10 8.35 7.86
C LEU A 227 7.96 9.82 7.46
N GLU A 228 6.78 10.33 7.17
CA GLU A 228 6.58 11.74 6.84
C GLU A 228 6.28 12.63 8.05
N SER A 229 5.96 12.04 9.20
CA SER A 229 5.49 12.76 10.40
C SER A 229 6.57 13.08 11.43
N ASN A 230 7.84 13.14 11.03
CA ASN A 230 8.99 13.35 11.93
C ASN A 230 9.01 12.40 13.15
N THR A 231 8.58 11.17 12.97
CA THR A 231 8.46 10.13 14.02
C THR A 231 9.11 8.85 13.53
N VAL A 232 9.38 7.91 14.43
CA VAL A 232 9.98 6.60 14.10
C VAL A 232 8.85 5.57 13.98
N PRO A 233 8.61 4.99 12.79
CA PRO A 233 7.63 3.93 12.64
C PRO A 233 8.08 2.65 13.38
N ILE A 234 7.13 1.99 14.04
CA ILE A 234 7.23 0.59 14.47
C ILE A 234 6.37 -0.20 13.49
N TYR A 235 7.00 -0.94 12.59
CA TYR A 235 6.33 -1.53 11.43
C TYR A 235 6.04 -3.02 11.63
N PHE A 236 4.81 -3.43 11.30
CA PHE A 236 4.37 -4.82 11.24
C PHE A 236 3.68 -5.08 9.90
N GLY A 237 4.27 -5.92 9.06
CA GLY A 237 3.76 -6.16 7.71
C GLY A 237 4.76 -6.95 6.87
N ALA A 238 5.06 -6.47 5.67
CA ALA A 238 5.94 -7.16 4.73
C ALA A 238 7.36 -7.39 5.29
N LYS A 239 7.86 -8.63 5.22
CA LYS A 239 9.23 -8.98 5.69
C LYS A 239 10.33 -8.27 4.90
N ASN A 240 10.03 -7.89 3.67
CA ASN A 240 10.93 -7.17 2.78
C ASN A 240 10.73 -5.64 2.83
N ALA A 241 10.09 -5.09 3.87
CA ALA A 241 9.80 -3.65 4.02
C ALA A 241 11.05 -2.75 3.93
N ILE A 242 12.22 -3.28 4.30
CA ILE A 242 13.51 -2.58 4.15
C ILE A 242 13.78 -2.13 2.71
N ASN A 243 13.21 -2.80 1.71
CA ASN A 243 13.35 -2.45 0.29
C ASN A 243 12.55 -1.19 -0.12
N PHE A 244 11.67 -0.69 0.75
CA PHE A 244 10.74 0.40 0.46
C PHE A 244 11.03 1.69 1.24
N ALA A 245 11.81 1.60 2.32
CA ALA A 245 12.09 2.71 3.21
C ALA A 245 13.59 3.01 3.29
N PRO A 246 14.00 4.21 3.75
CA PRO A 246 15.40 4.49 3.98
C PRO A 246 15.99 3.49 5.01
N PRO A 247 17.26 3.10 4.89
CA PRO A 247 17.87 2.21 5.86
C PRO A 247 17.86 2.85 7.26
N ARG A 248 17.66 2.03 8.30
CA ARG A 248 17.59 2.48 9.71
C ARG A 248 16.59 3.62 9.94
N SER A 249 15.46 3.62 9.24
CA SER A 249 14.43 4.68 9.39
C SER A 249 13.19 4.26 10.17
N PHE A 250 13.02 2.96 10.42
CA PHE A 250 11.90 2.36 11.13
C PHE A 250 12.38 1.16 11.94
N ILE A 251 11.62 0.79 12.95
CA ILE A 251 11.81 -0.40 13.76
C ILE A 251 11.02 -1.51 13.08
N ASP A 252 11.73 -2.51 12.56
CA ASP A 252 11.15 -3.69 11.94
C ASP A 252 10.76 -4.70 13.03
N SER A 253 9.48 -5.07 13.11
CA SER A 253 9.02 -6.04 14.11
C SER A 253 9.63 -7.43 13.91
N GLU A 254 9.97 -7.80 12.67
CA GLU A 254 10.55 -9.12 12.35
C GLU A 254 11.94 -9.31 12.98
N ALA A 255 12.58 -8.23 13.43
CA ALA A 255 13.86 -8.29 14.14
C ALA A 255 13.73 -8.74 15.61
N PHE A 256 12.52 -8.98 16.12
CA PHE A 256 12.26 -9.30 17.53
C PHE A 256 11.49 -10.62 17.66
N GLU A 257 11.92 -11.45 18.60
CA GLU A 257 11.29 -12.76 18.86
C GLU A 257 9.91 -12.65 19.51
N SER A 258 9.60 -11.52 20.16
CA SER A 258 8.32 -11.27 20.82
C SER A 258 7.98 -9.78 20.92
N VAL A 259 6.70 -9.48 21.10
CA VAL A 259 6.20 -8.12 21.36
C VAL A 259 6.79 -7.55 22.65
N GLY A 260 7.04 -8.39 23.66
CA GLY A 260 7.74 -8.02 24.90
C GLY A 260 9.14 -7.44 24.67
N LEU A 261 9.97 -8.14 23.89
CA LEU A 261 11.33 -7.67 23.58
C LEU A 261 11.32 -6.40 22.71
N LEU A 262 10.37 -6.31 21.77
CA LEU A 262 10.15 -5.10 20.99
C LEU A 262 9.75 -3.92 21.89
N ALA A 263 8.82 -4.12 22.82
CA ALA A 263 8.38 -3.08 23.75
C ALA A 263 9.54 -2.60 24.63
N GLU A 264 10.37 -3.52 25.14
CA GLU A 264 11.58 -3.18 25.90
C GLU A 264 12.53 -2.32 25.06
N TYR A 265 12.76 -2.70 23.80
CA TYR A 265 13.59 -1.93 22.88
C TYR A 265 13.03 -0.52 22.62
N VAL A 266 11.73 -0.40 22.37
CA VAL A 266 11.05 0.88 22.15
C VAL A 266 11.19 1.79 23.37
N MET A 267 10.99 1.26 24.58
CA MET A 267 11.14 2.02 25.82
C MET A 267 12.59 2.48 26.05
N LYS A 268 13.58 1.61 25.80
CA LYS A 268 15.01 1.96 25.87
C LYS A 268 15.38 3.04 24.85
N LEU A 269 14.90 2.91 23.61
CA LEU A 269 15.15 3.88 22.55
C LEU A 269 14.49 5.23 22.86
N ALA A 270 13.28 5.23 23.43
CA ALA A 270 12.59 6.46 23.83
C ALA A 270 13.35 7.28 24.88
N ALA A 271 14.15 6.60 25.71
CA ALA A 271 14.96 7.19 26.76
C ALA A 271 16.38 7.61 26.31
N ASP A 272 16.77 7.27 25.07
CA ASP A 272 18.09 7.60 24.50
C ASP A 272 17.92 8.56 23.29
N PRO A 273 18.03 9.88 23.51
CA PRO A 273 17.85 10.87 22.45
C PRO A 273 18.83 10.71 21.28
N ILE A 274 20.05 10.20 21.55
CA ILE A 274 21.08 10.04 20.53
C ILE A 274 20.66 8.92 19.60
N LYS A 275 20.41 7.71 20.14
CA LYS A 275 19.96 6.56 19.34
C LYS A 275 18.63 6.83 18.64
N TYR A 276 17.69 7.49 19.31
CA TYR A 276 16.43 7.89 18.69
C TYR A 276 16.66 8.82 17.49
N SER A 277 17.58 9.78 17.60
CA SER A 277 17.89 10.71 16.50
C SER A 277 18.52 10.03 15.28
N GLU A 278 19.23 8.91 15.47
CA GLU A 278 19.80 8.13 14.36
C GLU A 278 18.73 7.60 13.41
N TYR A 279 17.56 7.22 13.94
CA TYR A 279 16.41 6.80 13.12
C TYR A 279 15.82 7.92 12.25
N LEU A 280 16.12 9.18 12.57
CA LEU A 280 15.67 10.35 11.83
C LEU A 280 16.76 10.95 10.93
N ALA A 281 18.01 10.43 11.02
CA ALA A 281 19.17 10.99 10.32
C ALA A 281 19.03 10.94 8.79
N TRP A 282 18.34 9.93 8.25
CA TRP A 282 18.08 9.78 6.81
C TRP A 282 17.43 11.02 6.20
N ARG A 283 16.63 11.77 6.98
CA ARG A 283 15.93 12.98 6.53
C ARG A 283 16.89 14.08 6.04
N ARG A 284 18.13 14.11 6.54
CA ARG A 284 19.17 15.05 6.09
C ARG A 284 19.60 14.80 4.65
N CYS A 285 19.42 13.57 4.16
CA CYS A 285 19.77 13.17 2.80
C CYS A 285 18.59 13.27 1.83
N GLY A 286 17.37 13.49 2.34
CA GLY A 286 16.15 13.54 1.54
C GLY A 286 15.65 12.16 1.09
N VAL A 287 14.96 12.14 -0.04
CA VAL A 287 14.40 10.91 -0.65
C VAL A 287 15.47 10.25 -1.51
N LEU A 288 16.13 9.21 -1.00
CA LEU A 288 17.20 8.48 -1.68
C LEU A 288 17.03 6.95 -1.54
N GLY A 289 17.80 6.21 -2.33
CA GLY A 289 17.92 4.75 -2.24
C GLY A 289 16.57 4.03 -2.38
N ASN A 290 16.32 3.08 -1.48
CA ASN A 290 15.09 2.29 -1.43
C ASN A 290 13.83 3.15 -1.39
N TYR A 291 13.88 4.27 -0.64
CA TYR A 291 12.73 5.16 -0.55
C TYR A 291 12.46 5.87 -1.88
N ALA A 292 13.51 6.37 -2.55
CA ALA A 292 13.36 6.97 -3.88
C ALA A 292 12.80 5.97 -4.90
N ARG A 293 13.25 4.71 -4.85
CA ARG A 293 12.73 3.64 -5.71
C ARG A 293 11.26 3.36 -5.45
N ALA A 294 10.86 3.21 -4.19
CA ALA A 294 9.45 3.01 -3.84
C ALA A 294 8.58 4.15 -4.38
N ARG A 295 9.01 5.40 -4.19
CA ARG A 295 8.30 6.58 -4.69
C ARG A 295 8.24 6.67 -6.21
N ALA A 296 9.30 6.25 -6.90
CA ALA A 296 9.32 6.24 -8.36
C ALA A 296 8.33 5.24 -8.98
N VAL A 297 7.90 4.23 -8.20
CA VAL A 297 6.87 3.26 -8.59
C VAL A 297 5.58 3.41 -7.78
N SER A 298 5.28 4.60 -7.27
CA SER A 298 4.04 4.87 -6.53
C SER A 298 2.78 4.83 -7.41
N LEU A 299 1.60 4.92 -6.76
CA LEU A 299 0.32 5.16 -7.45
C LEU A 299 0.34 6.39 -8.36
N ASP A 300 1.03 7.48 -7.99
CA ASP A 300 0.99 8.72 -8.79
C ASP A 300 1.66 8.56 -10.16
N THR A 301 2.62 7.64 -10.25
CA THR A 301 3.34 7.34 -11.48
C THR A 301 2.75 6.15 -12.25
N ALA A 302 1.81 5.41 -11.64
CA ALA A 302 1.25 4.19 -12.22
C ALA A 302 0.61 4.41 -13.60
N PRO A 303 -0.18 5.48 -13.85
CA PRO A 303 -0.72 5.73 -15.19
C PRO A 303 0.37 5.90 -16.27
N CYS A 304 1.43 6.65 -15.95
CA CYS A 304 2.54 6.87 -16.89
C CYS A 304 3.31 5.58 -17.18
N ARG A 305 3.60 4.79 -16.13
CA ARG A 305 4.34 3.52 -16.27
C ARG A 305 3.52 2.43 -16.96
N LEU A 306 2.21 2.40 -16.75
CA LEU A 306 1.31 1.53 -17.52
C LEU A 306 1.36 1.89 -19.00
N CYS A 307 1.32 3.17 -19.32
CA CYS A 307 1.37 3.62 -20.70
C CYS A 307 2.71 3.28 -21.38
N GLU A 308 3.83 3.47 -20.67
CA GLU A 308 5.16 3.05 -21.12
C GLU A 308 5.22 1.54 -21.36
N PHE A 309 4.71 0.73 -20.43
CA PHE A 309 4.64 -0.72 -20.55
C PHE A 309 3.86 -1.14 -21.80
N VAL A 310 2.65 -0.62 -21.99
CA VAL A 310 1.77 -0.95 -23.11
C VAL A 310 2.39 -0.52 -24.44
N SER A 311 2.96 0.68 -24.52
CA SER A 311 3.65 1.17 -25.71
C SER A 311 4.86 0.29 -26.05
N SER A 312 5.64 -0.17 -25.06
CA SER A 312 6.80 -1.05 -25.30
C SER A 312 6.44 -2.41 -25.90
N LYS A 313 5.18 -2.84 -25.76
CA LYS A 313 4.65 -4.08 -26.33
C LYS A 313 4.08 -3.89 -27.75
N GLY A 314 4.18 -2.68 -28.31
CA GLY A 314 3.68 -2.34 -29.66
C GLY A 314 2.18 -2.02 -29.70
N TYR A 315 1.50 -1.98 -28.55
CA TYR A 315 0.10 -1.55 -28.47
C TYR A 315 0.05 -0.02 -28.56
N GLY A 316 -0.18 0.50 -29.77
CA GLY A 316 -0.22 1.94 -30.06
C GLY A 316 0.45 2.35 -31.38
N ASP A 317 1.23 1.45 -31.99
CA ASP A 317 1.90 1.68 -33.28
C ASP A 317 1.11 1.13 -34.48
N VAL A 318 -0.21 0.96 -34.36
CA VAL A 318 -1.04 0.70 -35.55
C VAL A 318 -1.16 2.03 -36.30
N PRO A 319 -0.57 2.18 -37.50
CA PRO A 319 -0.81 3.38 -38.27
C PRO A 319 -2.31 3.47 -38.53
N MET A 320 -2.91 4.63 -38.25
CA MET A 320 -4.29 4.98 -38.59
C MET A 320 -4.57 5.01 -40.12
N ASN A 321 -3.72 4.37 -40.93
CA ASN A 321 -3.85 4.28 -42.37
C ASN A 321 -3.65 2.83 -42.82
N ALA A 322 -4.71 2.02 -42.72
CA ALA A 322 -4.95 0.95 -43.68
C ALA A 322 -6.44 0.63 -43.69
N SER A 323 -7.03 0.68 -44.89
CA SER A 323 -8.40 0.33 -45.27
C SER A 323 -9.54 1.27 -44.84
N GLN A 324 -9.90 2.19 -45.73
CA GLN A 324 -11.18 2.13 -46.46
C GLN A 324 -11.16 3.06 -47.68
N GLU A 325 -10.45 2.64 -48.72
CA GLU A 325 -10.78 2.99 -50.11
C GLU A 325 -10.72 1.68 -50.92
N THR A 326 -11.90 1.10 -51.14
CA THR A 326 -12.27 0.29 -52.32
C THR A 326 -13.77 0.36 -52.46
#